data_AF-A0A6B9VBJ3-F1
#
_entry.id   AF-A0A6B9VBJ3-F1
#
_cell.length_a   1.000
_cell.length_b   1.000
_cell.length_c   1.000
_cell.angle_alpha   90.00
_cell.angle_beta   90.00
_cell.angle_gamma   90.00
#
_symmetry.space_group_name_H-M   'P 1'
#
loop_
_entity.id
_entity.type
_entity.pdbx_description
1 polymer ?
#
loop_
_entity_poly.entity_id
_entity_poly.type
_entity_poly.pdbx_seq_one_letter_code
_entity_poly.pdbx_strand_id
1 'polypeptide(L)'
;MGSKSSWSMVALAIMALSVVAMLDGCMAQSFCNTSLAELFKCKPAVTPPNPSPPTPECCAVVAKADLKCLCGLKNSPLVPTLGIDLNLAFQLPAKCNLSLPPQC
;
A
#
# COMPACT_ATOMS: atom_id res chain seq x y z
N MET A 1 -44.11 -16.84 24.75
CA MET A 1 -43.72 -16.20 23.46
C MET A 1 -42.48 -15.34 23.69
N GLY A 2 -41.32 -15.92 24.02
CA GLY A 2 -40.15 -15.13 24.49
C GLY A 2 -38.79 -15.52 23.90
N SER A 3 -38.63 -16.74 23.37
CA SER A 3 -37.31 -17.26 22.98
C SER A 3 -36.85 -16.82 21.58
N LYS A 4 -37.77 -16.38 20.70
CA LYS A 4 -37.50 -16.04 19.29
C LYS A 4 -36.76 -14.71 19.15
N SER A 5 -37.19 -13.71 19.93
CA SER A 5 -36.68 -12.34 19.86
C SER A 5 -35.29 -12.22 20.47
N SER A 6 -35.02 -12.92 21.57
CA SER A 6 -33.70 -12.92 22.21
C SER A 6 -32.60 -13.49 21.30
N TRP A 7 -32.89 -14.56 20.55
CA TRP A 7 -31.93 -15.15 19.61
C TRP A 7 -31.67 -14.18 18.43
N SER A 8 -32.72 -13.60 17.86
CA SER A 8 -32.58 -12.64 16.76
C SER A 8 -31.76 -11.40 17.16
N MET A 9 -31.93 -10.90 18.38
CA MET A 9 -31.16 -9.76 18.90
C MET A 9 -29.68 -10.11 19.08
N VAL A 10 -29.39 -11.32 19.60
CA VAL A 10 -28.01 -11.81 19.77
C VAL A 10 -27.35 -12.03 18.40
N ALA A 11 -28.06 -12.62 17.44
CA ALA A 11 -27.56 -12.83 16.08
C ALA A 11 -27.28 -11.50 15.35
N LEU A 12 -28.16 -10.50 15.51
CA LEU A 12 -27.96 -9.16 14.97
C LEU A 12 -26.76 -8.44 15.61
N ALA A 13 -26.59 -8.58 16.94
CA ALA A 13 -25.44 -8.02 17.64
C ALA A 13 -24.12 -8.67 17.20
N ILE A 14 -24.09 -9.99 17.01
CA ILE A 14 -22.91 -10.71 16.53
C ILE A 14 -22.57 -10.32 15.08
N MET A 15 -23.56 -10.17 14.20
CA MET A 15 -23.33 -9.68 12.84
C MET A 15 -22.85 -8.22 12.80
N ALA A 16 -23.38 -7.34 13.65
CA ALA A 16 -22.92 -5.97 13.73
C ALA A 16 -21.46 -5.90 14.21
N LEU A 17 -21.10 -6.69 15.23
CA LEU A 17 -19.74 -6.77 15.75
C LEU A 17 -18.74 -7.32 14.73
N SER A 18 -19.13 -8.33 13.94
CA SER A 18 -18.25 -8.86 12.90
C SER A 18 -18.01 -7.81 11.80
N VAL A 19 -19.06 -7.07 11.39
CA VAL A 19 -18.94 -5.98 10.38
C VAL A 19 -18.03 -4.86 10.85
N VAL A 20 -18.03 -4.51 12.14
CA VAL A 20 -17.09 -3.52 12.67
C VAL A 20 -15.65 -4.06 12.63
N ALA A 21 -15.42 -5.32 13.01
CA ALA A 21 -14.09 -5.91 13.04
C ALA A 21 -13.39 -6.01 11.67
N MET A 22 -14.17 -6.12 10.58
CA MET A 22 -13.63 -6.16 9.22
C MET A 22 -13.27 -4.77 8.65
N LEU A 23 -13.84 -3.69 9.18
CA LEU A 23 -13.54 -2.32 8.73
C LEU A 23 -12.15 -1.86 9.15
N ASP A 24 -11.67 -2.28 10.33
CA ASP A 24 -10.31 -1.99 10.81
C ASP A 24 -9.22 -2.73 10.01
N GLY A 25 -9.52 -3.89 9.43
CA GLY A 25 -8.53 -4.75 8.75
C GLY A 25 -8.18 -4.32 7.32
N CYS A 26 -8.96 -3.45 6.69
CA CYS A 26 -8.80 -3.10 5.28
C CYS A 26 -7.76 -1.96 5.06
N MET A 27 -7.49 -1.14 6.09
CA MET A 27 -6.65 0.06 5.95
C MET A 27 -5.18 -0.15 6.29
N ALA A 28 -4.84 -1.27 6.94
CA ALA A 28 -3.47 -1.59 7.37
C ALA A 28 -2.82 -2.71 6.52
N GLN A 29 -3.15 -2.76 5.23
CA GLN A 29 -2.47 -3.68 4.30
C GLN A 29 -1.02 -3.19 4.11
N SER A 30 -0.10 -3.74 4.92
CA SER A 30 1.33 -3.52 4.76
C SER A 30 1.77 -4.15 3.45
N PHE A 31 2.24 -3.33 2.53
CA PHE A 31 2.73 -3.70 1.22
C PHE A 31 4.24 -3.48 1.19
N CYS A 32 5.02 -4.56 1.06
CA CYS A 32 6.49 -4.51 1.05
C CYS A 32 7.09 -3.67 2.20
N ASN A 33 6.70 -3.99 3.45
CA ASN A 33 7.13 -3.29 4.67
C ASN A 33 6.76 -1.79 4.77
N THR A 34 5.86 -1.33 3.92
CA THR A 34 5.29 0.03 3.96
C THR A 34 3.78 -0.03 3.74
N SER A 35 3.07 1.09 3.73
CA SER A 35 1.65 1.11 3.34
C SER A 35 1.49 1.74 1.96
N LEU A 36 0.38 1.43 1.29
CA LEU A 36 0.05 2.07 0.01
C LEU A 36 -0.02 3.60 0.14
N ALA A 37 -0.57 4.10 1.26
CA ALA A 37 -0.66 5.53 1.56
C ALA A 37 0.72 6.18 1.71
N GLU A 38 1.68 5.48 2.33
CA GLU A 38 3.06 5.95 2.42
C GLU A 38 3.74 5.98 1.03
N LEU A 39 3.53 4.96 0.20
CA LEU A 39 4.04 4.92 -1.17
C LEU A 39 3.46 6.04 -2.06
N PHE A 40 2.22 6.45 -1.81
CA PHE A 40 1.60 7.56 -2.54
C PHE A 40 2.33 8.90 -2.33
N LYS A 41 3.08 9.07 -1.23
CA LYS A 41 3.96 10.25 -1.04
C LYS A 41 5.03 10.35 -2.13
N CYS A 42 5.41 9.22 -2.72
CA CYS A 42 6.37 9.16 -3.82
C CYS A 42 5.75 9.35 -5.21
N LYS A 43 4.42 9.32 -5.34
CA LYS A 43 3.72 9.40 -6.62
C LYS A 43 4.21 10.56 -7.51
N PRO A 44 4.40 11.80 -7.02
CA PRO A 44 4.86 12.91 -7.87
C PRO A 44 6.23 12.68 -8.52
N ALA A 45 7.09 11.84 -7.93
CA ALA A 45 8.42 11.52 -8.46
C ALA A 45 8.42 10.35 -9.45
N VAL A 46 7.29 9.63 -9.56
CA VAL A 46 7.17 8.42 -10.38
C VAL A 46 6.02 8.49 -11.38
N THR A 47 5.43 9.66 -11.58
CA THR A 47 4.34 9.90 -12.54
C THR A 47 4.85 10.77 -13.71
N PRO A 48 4.72 10.30 -14.97
CA PRO A 48 5.03 11.09 -16.16
C PRO A 48 3.96 12.17 -16.44
N PRO A 49 4.22 13.16 -17.32
CA PRO A 49 5.44 13.36 -18.10
C PRO A 49 6.56 14.10 -17.36
N ASN A 50 6.22 14.87 -16.32
CA ASN A 50 7.15 15.74 -15.60
C ASN A 50 7.23 15.33 -14.13
N PRO A 51 8.02 14.28 -13.81
CA PRO A 51 8.19 13.85 -12.44
C PRO A 51 8.95 14.92 -11.63
N SER A 52 8.43 15.22 -10.44
CA SER A 52 9.08 16.10 -9.47
C SER A 52 10.24 15.38 -8.76
N PRO A 53 11.24 16.12 -8.24
CA PRO A 53 12.22 15.52 -7.35
C PRO A 53 11.53 14.90 -6.11
N PRO A 54 12.04 13.77 -5.58
CA PRO A 54 11.45 13.11 -4.42
C PRO A 54 11.55 14.00 -3.17
N THR A 55 10.49 14.02 -2.36
CA THR A 55 10.52 14.70 -1.07
C THR A 55 11.30 13.87 -0.03
N PRO A 56 11.79 14.50 1.06
CA PRO A 56 12.40 13.77 2.16
C PRO A 56 11.48 12.70 2.75
N GLU A 57 10.16 12.94 2.83
CA GLU A 57 9.24 11.93 3.33
C GLU A 57 9.14 10.74 2.37
N CYS A 58 9.11 10.99 1.06
CA CYS A 58 9.17 9.91 0.08
C CYS A 58 10.45 9.08 0.25
N CYS A 59 11.62 9.72 0.37
CA CYS A 59 12.86 8.98 0.55
C CYS A 59 12.90 8.18 1.87
N ALA A 60 12.31 8.70 2.95
CA ALA A 60 12.16 7.95 4.20
C ALA A 60 11.27 6.71 4.03
N VAL A 61 10.21 6.81 3.22
CA VAL A 61 9.35 5.66 2.88
C VAL A 61 10.14 4.63 2.07
N VAL A 62 10.86 5.05 1.04
CA VAL A 62 11.66 4.15 0.19
C VAL A 62 12.76 3.46 1.00
N ALA A 63 13.38 4.16 1.97
CA ALA A 63 14.38 3.59 2.86
C ALA A 63 13.81 2.52 3.81
N LYS A 64 12.54 2.63 4.20
CA LYS A 64 11.86 1.64 5.05
C LYS A 64 11.28 0.47 4.24
N ALA A 65 10.95 0.71 2.97
CA ALA A 65 10.31 -0.28 2.12
C ALA A 65 11.25 -1.44 1.78
N ASP A 66 10.67 -2.63 1.64
CA ASP A 66 11.39 -3.78 1.10
C ASP A 66 11.51 -3.62 -0.42
N LEU A 67 12.66 -3.09 -0.86
CA LEU A 67 12.94 -2.87 -2.27
C LEU A 67 12.90 -4.18 -3.07
N LYS A 68 13.31 -5.32 -2.49
CA LYS A 68 13.25 -6.62 -3.18
C LYS A 68 11.81 -7.06 -3.40
N CYS A 69 10.95 -6.85 -2.42
CA CYS A 69 9.51 -7.07 -2.57
C CYS A 69 8.91 -6.15 -3.64
N LEU A 70 9.25 -4.85 -3.63
CA LEU A 70 8.78 -3.89 -4.64
C LEU A 70 9.24 -4.27 -6.05
N CYS A 71 10.46 -4.78 -6.20
CA CYS A 71 10.97 -5.31 -7.47
C CYS A 71 10.16 -6.49 -8.02
N GLY A 72 9.60 -7.34 -7.15
CA GLY A 72 8.70 -8.41 -7.56
C GLY A 72 7.42 -7.92 -8.24
N LEU A 73 7.03 -6.67 -7.98
CA LEU A 73 5.85 -6.04 -8.58
C LEU A 73 6.09 -5.53 -10.00
N LYS A 74 7.35 -5.43 -10.45
CA LYS A 74 7.71 -5.05 -11.83
C LYS A 74 6.92 -5.82 -12.88
N ASN A 75 6.69 -7.11 -12.61
CA ASN A 75 5.99 -8.03 -13.51
C ASN A 75 4.54 -8.29 -13.06
N SER A 76 4.06 -7.60 -12.03
CA SER A 76 2.70 -7.78 -11.51
C SER A 76 1.69 -7.02 -12.37
N PRO A 77 0.53 -7.60 -12.70
CA PRO A 77 -0.53 -6.94 -13.45
C PRO A 77 -1.18 -5.76 -12.70
N LEU A 78 -0.77 -5.48 -11.46
CA LEU A 78 -1.26 -4.37 -10.64
C LEU A 78 -0.63 -3.01 -11.00
N VAL A 79 0.45 -2.99 -11.76
CA VAL A 79 1.18 -1.76 -12.09
C VAL A 79 0.37 -0.79 -12.97
N PRO A 80 -0.29 -1.22 -14.06
CA PRO A 80 -0.94 -0.29 -15.00
C PRO A 80 -2.09 0.49 -14.37
N THR A 81 -2.71 -0.03 -13.31
CA THR A 81 -3.87 0.61 -12.67
C THR A 81 -3.50 1.77 -11.75
N LEU A 82 -2.21 1.91 -11.37
CA LEU A 82 -1.76 2.92 -10.42
C LEU A 82 -1.35 4.25 -11.08
N GLY A 83 -1.23 4.29 -12.42
CA GLY A 83 -0.77 5.48 -13.14
C GLY A 83 0.67 5.89 -12.80
N ILE A 84 1.49 4.90 -12.45
CA ILE A 84 2.90 5.04 -12.08
C ILE A 84 3.76 4.48 -13.22
N ASP A 85 4.86 5.14 -13.52
CA ASP A 85 5.88 4.61 -14.42
C ASP A 85 6.92 3.79 -13.64
N LEU A 86 7.04 2.51 -14.01
CA LEU A 86 7.98 1.61 -13.33
C LEU A 86 9.43 2.00 -13.51
N ASN A 87 9.79 2.58 -14.67
CA ASN A 87 11.16 2.99 -14.92
C ASN A 87 11.56 4.15 -13.99
N LEU A 88 10.65 5.10 -13.75
CA LEU A 88 10.83 6.15 -12.75
C LEU A 88 10.85 5.58 -11.32
N ALA A 89 9.97 4.61 -11.02
CA ALA A 89 9.95 3.96 -9.72
C ALA A 89 11.26 3.24 -9.39
N PHE A 90 11.89 2.57 -10.36
CA PHE A 90 13.21 1.94 -10.16
C PHE A 90 14.37 2.93 -10.14
N GLN A 91 14.21 4.16 -10.64
CA GLN A 91 15.22 5.20 -10.47
C GLN A 91 15.10 5.90 -9.11
N LEU A 92 13.96 5.80 -8.44
CA LEU A 92 13.65 6.50 -7.20
C LEU A 92 14.64 6.19 -6.06
N PRO A 93 15.06 4.92 -5.80
CA PRO A 93 16.05 4.65 -4.77
C PRO A 93 17.37 5.38 -5.04
N ALA A 94 17.86 5.38 -6.28
CA ALA A 94 19.08 6.11 -6.63
C ALA A 94 18.93 7.63 -6.42
N LYS A 95 17.76 8.20 -6.75
CA LYS A 95 17.45 9.63 -6.46
C LYS A 95 17.42 9.94 -4.96
N CYS A 96 17.13 8.95 -4.13
CA CYS A 96 17.16 9.04 -2.67
C CYS A 96 18.52 8.63 -2.06
N ASN A 97 19.56 8.41 -2.86
CA ASN A 97 20.88 7.91 -2.44
C ASN A 97 20.84 6.52 -1.78
N LEU A 98 19.92 5.67 -2.24
CA LEU A 98 19.76 4.27 -1.82
C LEU A 98 20.17 3.34 -2.97
N SER A 99 20.66 2.15 -2.62
CA SER A 99 21.02 1.14 -3.60
C SER A 99 19.84 0.23 -3.90
N LEU A 100 19.55 0.03 -5.20
CA LEU A 100 18.63 -1.04 -5.60
C LEU A 100 19.31 -2.41 -5.47
N PRO A 101 18.54 -3.45 -5.16
CA PRO A 101 19.04 -4.82 -5.27
C PRO A 101 19.34 -5.17 -6.74
N PRO A 102 20.40 -5.94 -7.03
CA PRO A 102 20.86 -6.21 -8.40
C PRO A 102 19.88 -7.04 -9.25
N GLN A 103 18.92 -7.72 -8.63
CA GLN A 103 17.87 -8.49 -9.29
C GLN A 103 16.65 -7.64 -9.71
N CYS A 104 16.87 -6.34 -9.94
CA CYS A 104 15.88 -5.32 -10.23
C CYS A 104 16.42 -4.39 -11.33
#